data_AF-A0A9W7E068-F1
#
_entry.id   AF-A0A9W7E068-F1
#
_cell.length_a   1.000
_cell.length_b   1.000
_cell.length_c   1.000
_cell.angle_alpha   90.00
_cell.angle_beta   90.00
_cell.angle_gamma   90.00
#
_symmetry.space_group_name_H-M   'P 1'
#
loop_
_entity.id
_entity.type
_entity.pdbx_description
1 polymer ?
#
loop_
_entity_poly.entity_id
_entity_poly.type
_entity_poly.pdbx_seq_one_letter_code
_entity_poly.pdbx_strand_id
1 'polypeptide(L)'
;MDLFLLIVAIIVVIILLAINVYLIVYFQHPDDKNESYLPKFLILIGFTIAQCSILLLPLDVANKEGYSGCDGYDTAVCGGIDMALLWEITYLAVLVYVVLLIPFAIFYYEADDGQGNLKESMFCQAFKYEICVLIISTLTLVLMYFFLGTTNIPVTTYSASFSSSVSSSVPAGSWTDTTQPPPFAAWSAADVTNAASTLPGADGFVSLKVTFPVYVMAMEGFVGWFFFVIFAGVGLSALPVDLVCAFIYRPRHMDAVEFAEAQLSVRQRVNDLIEIGELLKLCHENYHKYNPLVPIFKLFLGIISLILSLLWVVQICIFILPSPPLTPFLNDYFQWFDTWFPLFGVLSVGIFAVYLQFCVIKGCFKFGVRFFFITLHPMKMNGTYMNSFLFNLGLILLCSLPVVQFSVLAFGDYARFTNVNQIFGVQIKYLQ
;
A
#
# COMPACT_ATOMS: atom_id res chain seq x y z
N MET A 1 -25.63 -5.79 -1.08
CA MET A 1 -24.64 -4.89 -0.44
C MET A 1 -24.57 -5.23 1.03
N ASP A 2 -23.41 -5.66 1.50
CA ASP A 2 -23.18 -5.83 2.93
C ASP A 2 -23.02 -4.45 3.58
N LEU A 3 -24.16 -3.86 3.99
CA LEU A 3 -24.24 -2.62 4.75
C LEU A 3 -23.23 -2.60 5.91
N PHE A 4 -22.97 -3.77 6.48
CA PHE A 4 -21.94 -4.00 7.49
C PHE A 4 -20.54 -3.59 7.03
N LEU A 5 -20.09 -4.05 5.86
CA LEU A 5 -18.75 -3.76 5.32
C LEU A 5 -18.57 -2.26 5.05
N LEU A 6 -19.61 -1.62 4.53
CA LEU A 6 -19.62 -0.16 4.30
C LEU A 6 -19.52 0.62 5.61
N ILE A 7 -20.29 0.24 6.64
CA ILE A 7 -20.23 0.89 7.96
C ILE A 7 -18.84 0.74 8.59
N VAL A 8 -18.25 -0.46 8.52
CA VAL A 8 -16.90 -0.72 9.04
C VAL A 8 -15.87 0.14 8.30
N ALA A 9 -15.95 0.22 6.97
CA ALA A 9 -15.05 1.06 6.17
C ALA A 9 -15.13 2.55 6.59
N ILE A 10 -16.33 3.08 6.78
CA ILE A 10 -16.53 4.47 7.22
C ILE A 10 -15.92 4.71 8.61
N ILE A 11 -16.16 3.79 9.56
CA ILE A 11 -15.61 3.89 10.92
C ILE A 11 -14.08 3.89 10.87
N VAL A 12 -13.49 3.01 10.06
CA VAL A 12 -12.04 2.92 9.90
C VAL A 12 -11.47 4.24 9.36
N VAL A 13 -12.09 4.84 8.33
CA VAL A 13 -11.67 6.15 7.80
C VAL A 13 -11.69 7.25 8.87
N ILE A 14 -12.72 7.29 9.73
CA ILE A 14 -12.80 8.25 10.84
C ILE A 14 -11.64 8.06 11.83
N ILE A 15 -11.31 6.81 12.16
CA ILE A 15 -10.18 6.48 13.04
C ILE A 15 -8.86 6.91 12.40
N LEU A 16 -8.66 6.64 11.11
CA LEU A 16 -7.46 7.05 10.38
C LEU A 16 -7.30 8.56 10.36
N LEU A 17 -8.38 9.32 10.12
CA LEU A 17 -8.36 10.78 10.19
C LEU A 17 -7.92 11.28 11.57
N ALA A 18 -8.43 10.68 12.66
CA ALA A 18 -8.03 11.04 14.02
C ALA A 18 -6.54 10.76 14.28
N ILE A 19 -6.02 9.62 13.81
CA ILE A 19 -4.59 9.27 13.89
C ILE A 19 -3.75 10.27 13.10
N ASN A 20 -4.18 10.64 11.90
CA ASN A 20 -3.45 11.55 11.03
C ASN A 20 -3.41 12.98 11.58
N VAL A 21 -4.49 13.45 12.23
CA VAL A 21 -4.47 14.71 13.00
C VAL A 21 -3.43 14.65 14.12
N TYR A 22 -3.38 13.53 14.87
CA TYR A 22 -2.38 13.34 15.90
C TYR A 22 -0.95 13.36 15.35
N LEU A 23 -0.70 12.70 14.21
CA LEU A 23 0.61 12.70 13.56
C LEU A 23 1.07 14.10 13.16
N ILE A 24 0.18 14.92 12.60
CA ILE A 24 0.49 16.30 12.25
C ILE A 24 0.90 17.07 13.52
N VAL A 25 0.11 16.97 14.59
CA VAL A 25 0.40 17.67 15.85
C VAL A 25 1.72 17.22 16.46
N TYR A 26 2.08 15.95 16.31
CA TYR A 26 3.28 15.36 16.87
C TYR A 26 4.58 15.74 16.13
N PHE A 27 4.52 15.90 14.80
CA PHE A 27 5.71 16.15 13.97
C PHE A 27 5.88 17.61 13.53
N GLN A 28 4.80 18.41 13.48
CA GLN A 28 4.85 19.80 12.99
C GLN A 28 5.82 20.68 13.79
N HIS A 29 6.48 21.61 13.11
CA HIS A 29 7.29 22.65 13.73
C HIS A 29 6.43 23.61 14.58
N PRO A 30 6.92 24.16 15.71
CA PRO A 30 6.18 25.11 16.54
C PRO A 30 5.76 26.38 15.79
N ASP A 31 6.57 26.85 14.84
CA ASP A 31 6.28 28.05 14.05
C ASP A 31 5.03 27.84 13.16
N ASP A 32 4.84 26.63 12.65
CA ASP A 32 3.70 26.30 11.80
C ASP A 32 2.41 26.09 12.59
N LYS A 33 2.37 26.06 13.93
CA LYS A 33 1.21 25.57 14.72
C LYS A 33 -0.12 26.20 14.34
N ASN A 34 -0.17 27.52 14.16
CA ASN A 34 -1.39 28.27 13.84
C ASN A 34 -1.40 28.85 12.41
N GLU A 35 -0.45 28.45 11.58
CA GLU A 35 -0.28 28.92 10.21
C GLU A 35 -0.34 27.74 9.21
N SER A 36 -0.22 28.01 7.91
CA SER A 36 -0.06 26.99 6.86
C SER A 36 -1.17 25.90 6.81
N TYR A 37 -2.44 26.32 6.83
CA TYR A 37 -3.59 25.40 6.79
C TYR A 37 -3.66 24.51 5.54
N LEU A 38 -3.24 25.04 4.37
CA LEU A 38 -3.29 24.31 3.10
C LEU A 38 -2.36 23.07 3.10
N PRO A 39 -1.05 23.19 3.39
CA PRO A 39 -0.17 22.03 3.57
C PRO A 39 -0.72 21.01 4.58
N LYS A 40 -1.23 21.45 5.73
CA LYS A 40 -1.77 20.55 6.77
C LYS A 40 -2.99 19.77 6.28
N PHE A 41 -3.89 20.42 5.55
CA PHE A 41 -5.05 19.76 4.97
C PHE A 41 -4.63 18.69 3.97
N LEU A 42 -3.66 18.99 3.09
CA LEU A 42 -3.14 18.04 2.12
C LEU A 42 -2.40 16.88 2.80
N ILE A 43 -1.65 17.14 3.88
CA ILE A 43 -1.01 16.09 4.68
C ILE A 43 -2.06 15.16 5.29
N LEU A 44 -3.11 15.72 5.89
CA LEU A 44 -4.18 14.95 6.52
C LEU A 44 -4.87 14.01 5.53
N ILE A 45 -5.29 14.55 4.38
CA ILE A 45 -6.00 13.77 3.37
C ILE A 45 -5.05 12.81 2.64
N GLY A 46 -3.83 13.23 2.32
CA GLY A 46 -2.84 12.38 1.65
C GLY A 46 -2.45 11.15 2.49
N PHE A 47 -2.22 11.29 3.80
CA PHE A 47 -1.99 10.12 4.66
C PHE A 47 -3.20 9.20 4.73
N THR A 48 -4.40 9.79 4.73
CA THR A 48 -5.64 9.01 4.74
C THR A 48 -5.77 8.22 3.44
N ILE A 49 -5.47 8.81 2.27
CA ILE A 49 -5.44 8.10 0.98
C ILE A 49 -4.40 6.97 1.01
N ALA A 50 -3.18 7.24 1.50
CA ALA A 50 -2.12 6.24 1.59
C ALA A 50 -2.46 5.07 2.51
N GLN A 51 -3.20 5.29 3.59
CA GLN A 51 -3.63 4.23 4.51
C GLN A 51 -4.85 3.48 3.96
N CYS A 52 -5.80 4.20 3.35
CA CYS A 52 -6.96 3.62 2.71
C CYS A 52 -6.55 2.71 1.55
N SER A 53 -5.57 3.10 0.72
CA SER A 53 -5.11 2.28 -0.40
C SER A 53 -4.61 0.90 0.04
N ILE A 54 -4.01 0.79 1.23
CA ILE A 54 -3.59 -0.49 1.80
C ILE A 54 -4.79 -1.30 2.31
N LEU A 55 -5.76 -0.64 2.94
CA LEU A 55 -6.98 -1.26 3.46
C LEU A 55 -8.00 -1.61 2.38
N LEU A 56 -7.84 -1.11 1.16
CA LEU A 56 -8.58 -1.58 -0.01
C LEU A 56 -8.29 -3.05 -0.31
N LEU A 57 -7.10 -3.58 0.02
CA LEU A 57 -6.77 -4.98 -0.20
C LEU A 57 -7.67 -5.94 0.60
N PRO A 58 -7.74 -5.88 1.94
CA PRO A 58 -8.66 -6.74 2.69
C PRO A 58 -10.13 -6.45 2.34
N LEU A 59 -10.48 -5.21 1.97
CA LEU A 59 -11.81 -4.88 1.50
C LEU A 59 -12.16 -5.62 0.19
N ASP A 60 -11.24 -5.68 -0.78
CA ASP A 60 -11.39 -6.40 -2.05
C ASP A 60 -11.47 -7.91 -1.81
N VAL A 61 -10.62 -8.45 -0.92
CA VAL A 61 -10.69 -9.87 -0.51
C VAL A 61 -12.05 -10.22 0.11
N ALA A 62 -12.60 -9.34 0.95
CA ALA A 62 -13.93 -9.53 1.53
C ALA A 62 -15.04 -9.46 0.47
N ASN A 63 -14.87 -8.61 -0.55
CA ASN A 63 -15.87 -8.35 -1.57
C ASN A 63 -15.88 -9.41 -2.68
N LYS A 64 -14.76 -10.05 -3.04
CA LYS A 64 -14.69 -11.19 -3.99
C LYS A 64 -15.33 -10.93 -5.38
N GLU A 65 -15.48 -9.67 -5.79
CA GLU A 65 -16.07 -9.31 -7.08
C GLU A 65 -15.16 -9.66 -8.26
N GLY A 66 -13.86 -9.87 -8.03
CA GLY A 66 -12.92 -10.32 -9.05
C GLY A 66 -13.09 -11.78 -9.47
N TYR A 67 -14.12 -12.47 -8.97
CA TYR A 67 -14.49 -13.82 -9.38
C TYR A 67 -15.20 -13.80 -10.74
N SER A 68 -14.70 -14.57 -11.71
CA SER A 68 -15.22 -14.60 -13.09
C SER A 68 -16.67 -15.10 -13.22
N GLY A 69 -17.23 -15.68 -12.16
CA GLY A 69 -18.64 -16.09 -12.12
C GLY A 69 -19.62 -14.96 -11.80
N CYS A 70 -19.12 -13.76 -11.45
CA CYS A 70 -19.96 -12.62 -11.07
C CYS A 70 -20.77 -12.02 -12.23
N ASP A 71 -20.39 -12.29 -13.48
CA ASP A 71 -21.12 -11.91 -14.69
C ASP A 71 -22.33 -12.85 -14.96
N GLY A 72 -23.11 -13.14 -13.92
CA GLY A 72 -24.40 -13.84 -14.02
C GLY A 72 -24.37 -15.37 -13.89
N TYR A 73 -23.23 -15.98 -13.55
CA TYR A 73 -23.13 -17.43 -13.34
C TYR A 73 -23.40 -17.84 -11.88
N ASP A 74 -22.65 -17.25 -10.94
CA ASP A 74 -22.80 -17.51 -9.50
C ASP A 74 -22.63 -16.20 -8.72
N THR A 75 -23.71 -15.41 -8.72
CA THR A 75 -23.77 -14.09 -8.08
C THR A 75 -23.91 -14.17 -6.56
N ALA A 76 -24.07 -15.36 -5.98
CA ALA A 76 -24.17 -15.54 -4.53
C ALA A 76 -22.83 -15.32 -3.81
N VAL A 77 -21.71 -15.48 -4.54
CA VAL A 77 -20.34 -15.32 -4.03
C VAL A 77 -19.81 -13.90 -4.21
N CYS A 78 -20.51 -13.08 -5.01
CA CYS A 78 -20.03 -11.79 -5.49
C CYS A 78 -20.45 -10.64 -4.59
N GLY A 79 -19.48 -9.80 -4.24
CA GLY A 79 -19.72 -8.53 -3.60
C GLY A 79 -20.36 -7.53 -4.56
N GLY A 80 -21.04 -6.55 -4.00
CA GLY A 80 -21.80 -5.54 -4.74
C GLY A 80 -21.12 -4.16 -4.81
N ILE A 81 -19.82 -4.10 -4.54
CA ILE A 81 -19.02 -2.87 -4.60
C ILE A 81 -18.04 -3.03 -5.76
N ASP A 82 -18.06 -2.09 -6.72
CA ASP A 82 -17.13 -2.05 -7.86
C ASP A 82 -15.69 -1.75 -7.37
N MET A 83 -14.92 -2.81 -7.13
CA MET A 83 -13.55 -2.69 -6.63
C MET A 83 -12.61 -2.19 -7.72
N ALA A 84 -12.85 -2.54 -8.99
CA ALA A 84 -12.01 -2.06 -10.10
C ALA A 84 -12.04 -0.53 -10.17
N LEU A 85 -13.23 0.07 -10.15
CA LEU A 85 -13.40 1.52 -10.12
C LEU A 85 -12.74 2.14 -8.88
N LEU A 86 -12.89 1.53 -7.71
CA LEU A 86 -12.33 2.03 -6.45
C LEU A 86 -10.80 2.07 -6.47
N TRP A 87 -10.16 1.03 -7.02
CA TRP A 87 -8.72 0.98 -7.23
C TRP A 87 -8.25 2.07 -8.21
N GLU A 88 -8.92 2.20 -9.36
CA GLU A 88 -8.59 3.22 -10.36
C GLU A 88 -8.71 4.64 -9.80
N ILE A 89 -9.80 4.96 -9.09
CA ILE A 89 -9.99 6.27 -8.45
C ILE A 89 -8.89 6.54 -7.43
N THR A 90 -8.54 5.55 -6.62
CA THR A 90 -7.57 5.71 -5.53
C THR A 90 -6.18 6.01 -6.08
N TYR A 91 -5.70 5.24 -7.06
CA TYR A 91 -4.36 5.47 -7.63
C TYR A 91 -4.31 6.67 -8.58
N LEU A 92 -5.42 7.04 -9.24
CA LEU A 92 -5.50 8.33 -9.92
C LEU A 92 -5.43 9.50 -8.94
N ALA A 93 -6.03 9.37 -7.74
CA ALA A 93 -5.88 10.36 -6.69
C ALA A 93 -4.43 10.45 -6.19
N VAL A 94 -3.71 9.32 -6.06
CA VAL A 94 -2.27 9.30 -5.74
C VAL A 94 -1.48 10.07 -6.80
N LEU A 95 -1.75 9.87 -8.09
CA LEU A 95 -1.09 10.61 -9.17
C LEU A 95 -1.31 12.12 -9.04
N VAL A 96 -2.57 12.53 -8.82
CA VAL A 96 -2.92 13.94 -8.61
C VAL A 96 -2.19 14.50 -7.39
N TYR A 97 -2.04 13.72 -6.33
CA TYR A 97 -1.27 14.16 -5.17
C TYR A 97 0.21 14.38 -5.49
N VAL A 98 0.85 13.40 -6.13
CA VAL A 98 2.30 13.42 -6.38
C VAL A 98 2.68 14.44 -7.44
N VAL A 99 1.86 14.59 -8.49
CA VAL A 99 2.17 15.42 -9.66
C VAL A 99 1.64 16.85 -9.54
N LEU A 100 0.52 17.06 -8.85
CA LEU A 100 -0.15 18.36 -8.78
C LEU A 100 -0.19 18.95 -7.36
N LEU A 101 -0.79 18.24 -6.40
CA LEU A 101 -1.11 18.86 -5.10
C LEU A 101 0.12 19.06 -4.20
N ILE A 102 1.03 18.08 -4.14
CA ILE A 102 2.24 18.15 -3.31
C ILE A 102 3.23 19.19 -3.86
N PRO A 103 3.61 19.16 -5.17
CA PRO A 103 4.52 20.17 -5.72
C PRO A 103 3.95 21.59 -5.58
N PHE A 104 2.68 21.79 -5.91
CA PHE A 104 2.00 23.08 -5.71
C PHE A 104 2.07 23.55 -4.26
N ALA A 105 1.80 22.67 -3.30
CA ALA A 105 1.81 23.03 -1.88
C ALA A 105 3.21 23.34 -1.34
N ILE A 106 4.25 22.65 -1.85
CA ILE A 106 5.64 22.97 -1.54
C ILE A 106 6.00 24.35 -2.09
N PHE A 107 5.73 24.63 -3.38
CA PHE A 107 6.02 25.94 -3.97
C PHE A 107 5.21 27.07 -3.32
N TYR A 108 3.97 26.78 -2.92
CA TYR A 108 3.13 27.72 -2.19
C TYR A 108 3.72 28.06 -0.82
N TYR A 109 4.18 27.05 -0.07
CA TYR A 109 4.81 27.24 1.24
C TYR A 109 6.14 27.98 1.13
N GLU A 110 6.99 27.63 0.16
CA GLU A 110 8.28 28.30 -0.07
C GLU A 110 8.12 29.76 -0.53
N ALA A 111 7.01 30.11 -1.19
CA ALA A 111 6.71 31.48 -1.55
C ALA A 111 6.28 32.35 -0.33
N ASP A 112 5.86 31.73 0.77
CA ASP A 112 5.42 32.40 2.01
C ASP A 112 6.61 32.81 2.91
N ASP A 113 7.74 32.10 2.83
CA ASP A 113 8.97 32.32 3.61
C ASP A 113 9.73 33.66 3.30
N GLY A 114 9.06 34.63 2.67
CA GLY A 114 9.45 36.04 2.69
C GLY A 114 10.62 36.45 1.79
N GLN A 115 11.18 35.55 0.96
CA GLN A 115 12.21 35.90 -0.03
C GLN A 115 11.64 36.44 -1.37
N GLY A 116 10.32 36.56 -1.49
CA GLY A 116 9.63 37.00 -2.71
C GLY A 116 9.61 38.53 -2.89
N ASN A 117 9.68 38.97 -4.15
CA ASN A 117 9.36 40.34 -4.52
C ASN A 117 7.94 40.69 -4.06
N LEU A 118 7.78 41.78 -3.30
CA LEU A 118 6.50 42.33 -2.78
C LEU A 118 5.40 42.60 -3.84
N LYS A 119 5.65 42.34 -5.12
CA LYS A 119 4.75 42.66 -6.24
C LYS A 119 4.04 41.46 -6.86
N GLU A 120 4.51 40.22 -6.66
CA GLU A 120 3.82 39.04 -7.19
C GLU A 120 3.01 38.33 -6.10
N SER A 121 1.77 37.96 -6.43
CA SER A 121 0.95 37.12 -5.55
C SER A 121 1.59 35.73 -5.42
N MET A 122 1.70 35.21 -4.20
CA MET A 122 2.30 33.90 -3.88
C MET A 122 1.73 32.76 -4.75
N PHE A 123 0.41 32.80 -4.99
CA PHE A 123 -0.28 31.86 -5.86
C PHE A 123 0.23 31.90 -7.31
N CYS A 124 0.56 33.08 -7.84
CA CYS A 124 1.06 33.24 -9.19
C CYS A 124 2.46 32.64 -9.35
N GLN A 125 3.31 32.81 -8.34
CA GLN A 125 4.66 32.21 -8.34
C GLN A 125 4.57 30.68 -8.29
N ALA A 126 3.82 30.12 -7.34
CA ALA A 126 3.63 28.68 -7.23
C ALA A 126 3.04 28.08 -8.52
N PHE A 127 2.03 28.74 -9.10
CA PHE A 127 1.39 28.29 -10.33
C PHE A 127 2.31 28.29 -11.56
N LYS A 128 3.25 29.24 -11.67
CA LYS A 128 4.25 29.25 -12.76
C LYS A 128 5.15 28.02 -12.71
N TYR A 129 5.66 27.67 -11.52
CA TYR A 129 6.48 26.47 -11.35
C TYR A 129 5.67 25.19 -11.54
N GLU A 130 4.43 25.17 -11.06
CA GLU A 130 3.52 24.05 -11.22
C GLU A 130 3.22 23.74 -12.69
N ILE A 131 2.98 24.76 -13.53
CA ILE A 131 2.79 24.55 -14.98
C ILE A 131 3.98 23.83 -15.61
N CYS A 132 5.21 24.18 -15.23
CA CYS A 132 6.40 23.51 -15.75
C CYS A 132 6.42 22.02 -15.36
N VAL A 133 6.09 21.70 -14.11
CA VAL A 133 5.99 20.31 -13.63
C VAL A 133 4.92 19.55 -14.40
N LEU A 134 3.72 20.14 -14.54
CA LEU A 134 2.60 19.53 -15.26
C LEU A 134 2.90 19.26 -16.73
N ILE A 135 3.57 20.19 -17.43
CA ILE A 135 3.94 20.00 -18.83
C ILE A 135 4.89 18.80 -18.96
N ILE A 136 5.92 18.74 -18.12
CA ILE A 136 6.93 17.67 -18.17
C ILE A 136 6.30 16.31 -17.81
N SER A 137 5.52 16.25 -16.73
CA SER A 137 4.88 15.02 -16.27
C SER A 137 3.84 14.51 -17.27
N THR A 138 2.98 15.40 -17.79
CA THR A 138 1.95 15.03 -18.77
C THR A 138 2.57 14.58 -20.09
N LEU A 139 3.58 15.31 -20.61
CA LEU A 139 4.27 14.92 -21.83
C LEU A 139 4.92 13.53 -21.66
N THR A 140 5.57 13.30 -20.53
CA THR A 140 6.21 12.00 -20.24
C THR A 140 5.18 10.88 -20.17
N LEU A 141 4.10 11.04 -19.40
CA LEU A 141 3.06 10.03 -19.24
C LEU A 141 2.31 9.72 -20.56
N VAL A 142 1.96 10.74 -21.33
CA VAL A 142 1.23 10.56 -22.60
C VAL A 142 2.10 9.88 -23.65
N LEU A 143 3.37 10.27 -23.78
CA LEU A 143 4.30 9.62 -24.70
C LEU A 143 4.51 8.16 -24.30
N MET A 144 4.78 7.90 -23.02
CA MET A 144 4.97 6.55 -22.52
C MET A 144 3.73 5.68 -22.73
N TYR A 145 2.51 6.18 -22.46
CA TYR A 145 1.28 5.45 -22.72
C TYR A 145 1.04 5.13 -24.21
N PHE A 146 1.41 6.04 -25.12
CA PHE A 146 1.24 5.82 -26.55
C PHE A 146 2.13 4.67 -27.06
N PHE A 147 3.35 4.55 -26.54
CA PHE A 147 4.34 3.57 -27.01
C PHE A 147 4.37 2.26 -26.19
N LEU A 148 4.05 2.30 -24.90
CA LEU A 148 4.15 1.17 -23.96
C LEU A 148 2.79 0.75 -23.34
N GLY A 149 1.67 1.21 -23.90
CA GLY A 149 0.33 0.93 -23.36
C GLY A 149 -0.26 -0.44 -23.70
N THR A 150 0.55 -1.44 -24.09
CA THR A 150 0.10 -2.76 -24.54
C THR A 150 0.56 -3.88 -23.61
N THR A 151 -0.35 -4.80 -23.28
CA THR A 151 -0.07 -5.99 -22.46
C THR A 151 -0.16 -7.25 -23.31
N ASN A 152 0.81 -8.16 -23.16
CA ASN A 152 0.90 -9.40 -23.93
C ASN A 152 0.66 -10.62 -23.04
N ILE A 153 -0.60 -11.04 -22.93
CA ILE A 153 -0.98 -12.13 -22.04
C ILE A 153 -0.64 -13.47 -22.74
N PRO A 154 0.17 -14.35 -22.12
CA PRO A 154 0.46 -15.66 -22.67
C PRO A 154 -0.80 -16.55 -22.61
N VAL A 155 -1.15 -17.18 -23.72
CA VAL A 155 -2.29 -18.10 -23.82
C VAL A 155 -1.86 -19.39 -24.50
N THR A 156 -2.43 -20.50 -24.06
CA THR A 156 -2.33 -21.78 -24.78
C THR A 156 -3.61 -21.97 -25.58
N THR A 157 -3.48 -21.98 -26.89
CA THR A 157 -4.62 -22.15 -27.80
C THR A 157 -4.80 -23.61 -28.16
N TYR A 158 -6.05 -24.08 -28.14
CA TYR A 158 -6.43 -25.40 -28.58
C TYR A 158 -7.35 -25.25 -29.79
N SER A 159 -6.91 -25.71 -30.96
CA SER A 159 -7.73 -25.69 -32.18
C SER A 159 -8.29 -27.09 -32.44
N ALA A 160 -9.58 -27.30 -32.21
CA ALA A 160 -10.27 -28.52 -32.58
C ALA A 160 -11.10 -28.30 -33.85
N SER A 161 -10.87 -29.10 -34.90
CA SER A 161 -11.77 -29.15 -36.05
C SER A 161 -12.96 -30.04 -35.71
N PHE A 162 -14.14 -29.45 -35.53
CA PHE A 162 -15.37 -30.22 -35.29
C PHE A 162 -15.74 -30.97 -36.57
N SER A 163 -15.36 -32.25 -36.65
CA SER A 163 -15.79 -33.12 -37.74
C SER A 163 -17.20 -33.60 -37.40
N SER A 164 -18.21 -33.05 -38.07
CA SER A 164 -19.62 -33.45 -37.94
C SER A 164 -19.79 -34.95 -38.19
N SER A 165 -19.67 -35.75 -37.13
CA SER A 165 -19.97 -37.17 -37.12
C SER A 165 -20.41 -37.61 -35.73
N VAL A 166 -21.24 -36.78 -35.09
CA VAL A 166 -22.09 -37.27 -34.01
C VAL A 166 -23.37 -37.80 -34.66
N SER A 167 -23.28 -39.01 -35.21
CA SER A 167 -24.46 -39.86 -35.39
C SER A 167 -24.81 -40.50 -34.05
N SER A 168 -25.15 -39.67 -33.05
CA SER A 168 -25.98 -40.12 -31.94
C SER A 168 -27.40 -39.75 -32.29
N SER A 169 -28.19 -40.76 -32.68
CA SER A 169 -29.64 -40.65 -32.76
C SER A 169 -30.18 -40.18 -31.41
N VAL A 170 -30.42 -38.87 -31.27
CA VAL A 170 -31.25 -38.34 -30.19
C VAL A 170 -32.67 -38.78 -30.54
N PRO A 171 -33.32 -39.69 -29.78
CA PRO A 171 -34.73 -39.95 -30.01
C PRO A 171 -35.47 -38.65 -29.74
N ALA A 172 -36.22 -38.16 -30.72
CA ALA A 172 -37.14 -37.04 -30.53
C ALA A 172 -38.22 -37.50 -29.54
N GLY A 173 -37.96 -37.34 -28.25
CA GLY A 173 -38.81 -37.83 -27.17
C GLY A 173 -38.61 -36.99 -25.93
N SER A 174 -39.46 -35.97 -25.79
CA SER A 174 -39.82 -35.27 -24.55
C SER A 174 -38.66 -34.84 -23.63
N TRP A 175 -38.21 -33.60 -23.81
CA TRP A 175 -37.53 -32.85 -22.77
C TRP A 175 -38.48 -32.71 -21.58
N THR A 176 -38.43 -33.68 -20.67
CA THR A 176 -39.12 -33.59 -19.39
C THR A 176 -38.16 -32.93 -18.42
N ASP A 177 -38.58 -31.75 -17.97
CA ASP A 177 -38.04 -31.01 -16.85
C ASP A 177 -37.82 -31.95 -15.66
N THR A 178 -36.60 -32.45 -15.55
CA THR A 178 -36.15 -33.31 -14.47
C THR A 178 -34.85 -32.73 -13.96
N THR A 179 -34.78 -32.62 -12.65
CA THR A 179 -33.65 -32.16 -11.83
C THR A 179 -32.44 -33.11 -11.87
N GLN A 180 -32.20 -33.75 -13.01
CA GLN A 180 -31.08 -34.65 -13.27
C GLN A 180 -30.27 -34.07 -14.43
N PRO A 181 -28.93 -33.99 -14.32
CA PRO A 181 -28.11 -33.54 -15.43
C PRO A 181 -28.36 -34.43 -16.66
N PRO A 182 -28.40 -33.86 -17.88
CA PRO A 182 -28.68 -34.60 -19.11
C PRO A 182 -27.76 -35.83 -19.24
N PRO A 183 -28.19 -36.90 -19.94
CA PRO A 183 -27.41 -38.11 -20.11
C PRO A 183 -26.32 -37.89 -21.17
N PHE A 184 -25.49 -36.87 -20.99
CA PHE A 184 -24.14 -36.95 -21.52
C PHE A 184 -23.48 -38.03 -20.66
N ALA A 185 -23.24 -39.21 -21.24
CA ALA A 185 -22.38 -40.19 -20.62
C ALA A 185 -21.12 -39.45 -20.17
N ALA A 186 -20.84 -39.46 -18.87
CA ALA A 186 -19.62 -38.86 -18.35
C ALA A 186 -18.47 -39.44 -19.16
N TRP A 187 -17.76 -38.57 -19.89
CA TRP A 187 -16.64 -39.01 -20.73
C TRP A 187 -15.71 -39.84 -19.85
N SER A 188 -15.34 -41.02 -20.32
CA SER A 188 -14.43 -41.85 -19.53
C SER A 188 -13.09 -41.11 -19.42
N ALA A 189 -12.33 -41.35 -18.35
CA ALA A 189 -11.00 -40.75 -18.20
C ALA A 189 -10.11 -41.03 -19.42
N ALA A 190 -10.32 -42.14 -20.12
CA ALA A 190 -9.64 -42.50 -21.36
C ALA A 190 -10.03 -41.57 -22.54
N ASP A 191 -11.31 -41.21 -22.69
CA ASP A 191 -11.77 -40.29 -23.74
C ASP A 191 -11.20 -38.89 -23.55
N VAL A 192 -11.12 -38.42 -22.29
CA VAL A 192 -10.50 -37.15 -21.92
C VAL A 192 -8.98 -37.17 -22.19
N THR A 193 -8.31 -38.27 -21.85
CA THR A 193 -6.87 -38.43 -22.08
C THR A 193 -6.53 -38.51 -23.57
N ASN A 194 -7.36 -39.20 -24.36
CA ASN A 194 -7.20 -39.32 -25.81
C ASN A 194 -7.44 -37.97 -26.51
N ALA A 195 -8.47 -37.21 -26.10
CA ALA A 195 -8.72 -35.86 -26.59
C ALA A 195 -7.58 -34.91 -26.23
N ALA A 196 -7.04 -34.99 -25.00
CA ALA A 196 -5.91 -34.17 -24.56
C ALA A 196 -4.62 -34.49 -25.33
N SER A 197 -4.40 -35.75 -25.71
CA SER A 197 -3.20 -36.16 -26.48
C SER A 197 -3.23 -35.77 -27.97
N THR A 198 -4.40 -35.42 -28.52
CA THR A 198 -4.60 -35.12 -29.95
C THR A 198 -4.66 -33.63 -30.27
N LEU A 199 -4.70 -32.76 -29.26
CA LEU A 199 -4.73 -31.30 -29.40
C LEU A 199 -3.42 -30.71 -28.87
N PRO A 200 -2.34 -30.66 -29.68
CA PRO A 200 -1.13 -29.97 -29.26
C PRO A 200 -1.47 -28.50 -29.03
N GLY A 201 -1.38 -28.07 -27.77
CA GLY A 201 -1.56 -26.67 -27.40
C GLY A 201 -0.48 -25.82 -28.08
N ALA A 202 -0.89 -24.77 -28.77
CA ALA A 202 0.04 -23.80 -29.33
C ALA A 202 0.13 -22.60 -28.38
N ASP A 203 1.34 -22.35 -27.89
CA ASP A 203 1.61 -21.15 -27.09
C ASP A 203 1.57 -19.92 -27.99
N GLY A 204 0.85 -18.90 -27.52
CA GLY A 204 0.71 -17.63 -28.20
C GLY A 204 0.54 -16.48 -27.20
N PHE A 205 0.42 -15.28 -27.74
CA PHE A 205 0.15 -14.08 -26.96
C PHE A 205 -1.11 -13.40 -27.46
N VAL A 206 -1.92 -12.91 -26.53
CA VAL A 206 -3.01 -11.97 -26.83
C VAL A 206 -2.54 -10.58 -26.43
N SER A 207 -2.35 -9.71 -27.41
CA SER A 207 -2.00 -8.31 -27.19
C SER A 207 -3.25 -7.48 -26.99
N LEU A 208 -3.38 -6.86 -25.82
CA LEU A 208 -4.49 -5.97 -25.48
C LEU A 208 -3.96 -4.59 -25.12
N LYS A 209 -4.72 -3.55 -25.49
CA LYS A 209 -4.41 -2.19 -25.04
C LYS A 209 -4.97 -1.99 -23.63
N VAL A 210 -4.10 -1.58 -22.71
CA VAL A 210 -4.45 -1.33 -21.31
C VAL A 210 -5.12 0.03 -21.18
N THR A 211 -6.05 0.18 -20.23
CA THR A 211 -6.69 1.47 -19.97
C THR A 211 -5.68 2.47 -19.39
N PHE A 212 -5.93 3.76 -19.58
CA PHE A 212 -5.03 4.80 -19.08
C PHE A 212 -4.82 4.74 -17.55
N PRO A 213 -5.87 4.54 -16.71
CA PRO A 213 -5.68 4.40 -15.25
C PRO A 213 -4.77 3.22 -14.86
N VAL A 214 -4.93 2.06 -15.51
CA VAL A 214 -4.08 0.89 -15.22
C VAL A 214 -2.64 1.13 -15.66
N TYR A 215 -2.44 1.84 -16.76
CA TYR A 215 -1.10 2.26 -17.17
C TYR A 215 -0.44 3.20 -16.15
N VAL A 216 -1.18 4.16 -15.62
CA VAL A 216 -0.71 5.04 -14.53
C VAL A 216 -0.30 4.21 -13.31
N MET A 217 -1.12 3.24 -12.90
CA MET A 217 -0.79 2.33 -11.79
C MET A 217 0.53 1.58 -12.04
N ALA A 218 0.79 1.14 -13.28
CA ALA A 218 2.03 0.45 -13.61
C ALA A 218 3.26 1.37 -13.48
N MET A 219 3.14 2.60 -13.97
CA MET A 219 4.20 3.61 -13.90
C MET A 219 4.50 4.05 -12.46
N GLU A 220 3.45 4.30 -11.67
CA GLU A 220 3.59 4.61 -10.24
C GLU A 220 4.20 3.43 -9.48
N GLY A 221 3.78 2.21 -9.81
CA GLY A 221 4.37 1.00 -9.25
C GLY A 221 5.85 0.91 -9.54
N PHE A 222 6.27 1.12 -10.80
CA PHE A 222 7.68 1.12 -11.18
C PHE A 222 8.52 2.13 -10.38
N VAL A 223 8.06 3.37 -10.26
CA VAL A 223 8.75 4.41 -9.47
C VAL A 223 8.72 4.07 -7.98
N GLY A 224 7.58 3.63 -7.47
CA GLY A 224 7.36 3.28 -6.08
C GLY A 224 8.23 2.11 -5.62
N TRP A 225 8.42 1.09 -6.46
CA TRP A 225 9.21 -0.10 -6.15
C TRP A 225 10.65 0.23 -5.76
N PHE A 226 11.25 1.25 -6.40
CA PHE A 226 12.59 1.72 -6.06
C PHE A 226 12.69 2.17 -4.60
N PHE A 227 11.75 2.99 -4.16
CA PHE A 227 11.70 3.49 -2.78
C PHE A 227 11.23 2.43 -1.79
N PHE A 228 10.27 1.60 -2.21
CA PHE A 228 9.71 0.53 -1.40
C PHE A 228 10.77 -0.47 -0.94
N VAL A 229 11.63 -0.97 -1.83
CA VAL A 229 12.67 -1.95 -1.46
C VAL A 229 13.60 -1.39 -0.37
N ILE A 230 13.96 -0.12 -0.47
CA ILE A 230 14.83 0.56 0.50
C ILE A 230 14.09 0.75 1.82
N PHE A 231 12.92 1.38 1.79
CA PHE A 231 12.21 1.77 3.00
C PHE A 231 11.57 0.58 3.72
N ALA A 232 10.98 -0.37 3.00
CA ALA A 232 10.42 -1.59 3.60
C ALA A 232 11.54 -2.46 4.19
N GLY A 233 12.68 -2.61 3.50
CA GLY A 233 13.82 -3.38 4.00
C GLY A 233 14.40 -2.82 5.30
N VAL A 234 14.64 -1.50 5.34
CA VAL A 234 15.06 -0.82 6.57
C VAL A 234 13.98 -0.88 7.64
N GLY A 235 12.71 -0.70 7.26
CA GLY A 235 11.56 -0.72 8.15
C GLY A 235 11.35 -2.04 8.88
N LEU A 236 11.43 -3.17 8.16
CA LEU A 236 11.22 -4.52 8.68
C LEU A 236 12.20 -4.86 9.82
N SER A 237 13.40 -4.30 9.80
CA SER A 237 14.40 -4.46 10.86
C SER A 237 14.33 -3.34 11.90
N ALA A 238 14.17 -2.09 11.48
CA ALA A 238 14.21 -0.93 12.37
C ALA A 238 12.99 -0.83 13.30
N LEU A 239 11.79 -1.18 12.84
CA LEU A 239 10.57 -1.03 13.63
C LEU A 239 10.57 -1.88 14.92
N PRO A 240 10.84 -3.21 14.88
CA PRO A 240 10.89 -4.00 16.10
C PRO A 240 12.05 -3.58 17.02
N VAL A 241 13.22 -3.30 16.45
CA VAL A 241 14.41 -2.86 17.21
C VAL A 241 14.15 -1.54 17.92
N ASP A 242 13.61 -0.54 17.23
CA ASP A 242 13.34 0.77 17.82
C ASP A 242 12.27 0.68 18.94
N LEU A 243 11.25 -0.17 18.78
CA LEU A 243 10.22 -0.38 19.81
C LEU A 243 10.77 -1.06 21.06
N VAL A 244 11.62 -2.08 20.90
CA VAL A 244 12.28 -2.76 22.03
C VAL A 244 13.29 -1.84 22.70
N CYS A 245 14.11 -1.13 21.92
CA CYS A 245 15.06 -0.15 22.44
C CYS A 245 14.36 1.00 23.17
N ALA A 246 13.19 1.45 22.71
CA ALA A 246 12.39 2.47 23.40
C ALA A 246 11.93 2.02 24.80
N PHE A 247 11.77 0.72 25.04
CA PHE A 247 11.51 0.18 26.37
C PHE A 247 12.78 0.06 27.23
N ILE A 248 13.88 -0.41 26.64
CA ILE A 248 15.16 -0.61 27.34
C ILE A 248 15.74 0.73 27.80
N TYR A 249 15.85 1.70 26.89
CA TYR A 249 16.43 3.02 27.13
C TYR A 249 15.41 4.06 27.60
N ARG A 250 14.27 3.62 28.16
CA ARG A 250 13.23 4.53 28.65
C ARG A 250 13.79 5.45 29.75
N PRO A 251 13.37 6.73 29.80
CA PRO A 251 13.70 7.61 30.92
C PRO A 251 13.23 6.97 32.22
N ARG A 252 14.13 6.85 33.20
CA ARG A 252 13.79 6.43 34.56
C ARG A 252 13.68 7.68 35.44
N HIS A 253 12.80 7.62 36.43
CA HIS A 253 12.69 8.68 37.42
C HIS A 253 14.03 8.84 38.15
N MET A 254 14.61 10.04 38.07
CA MET A 254 15.81 10.46 38.80
C MET A 254 15.34 11.49 39.83
N ASP A 255 15.93 11.47 41.03
CA ASP A 255 15.50 12.38 42.10
C ASP A 255 15.73 13.85 41.70
N ALA A 256 14.91 14.77 42.19
CA ALA A 256 14.90 16.16 41.73
C ALA A 256 16.25 16.88 41.99
N VAL A 257 16.94 16.49 43.06
CA VAL A 257 18.27 17.00 43.42
C VAL A 257 19.33 16.47 42.47
N GLU A 258 19.32 15.16 42.22
CA GLU A 258 20.23 14.48 41.30
C GLU A 258 20.04 14.97 39.84
N PHE A 259 18.79 15.27 39.45
CA PHE A 259 18.49 15.87 38.15
C PHE A 259 19.06 17.28 38.01
N ALA A 260 18.96 18.13 39.04
CA ALA A 260 19.52 19.48 39.00
C ALA A 260 21.06 19.46 38.88
N GLU A 261 21.72 18.54 39.60
CA GLU A 261 23.17 18.33 39.52
C GLU A 261 23.60 17.78 38.15
N ALA A 262 22.88 16.77 37.64
CA ALA A 262 23.11 16.23 36.30
C ALA A 262 22.90 17.31 35.23
N GLN A 263 21.86 18.13 35.34
CA GLN A 263 21.59 19.24 34.44
C GLN A 263 22.72 20.27 34.44
N LEU A 264 23.28 20.60 35.60
CA LEU A 264 24.44 21.49 35.70
C LEU A 264 25.69 20.88 35.04
N SER A 265 25.97 19.60 35.30
CA SER A 265 27.11 18.89 34.71
C SER A 265 27.01 18.79 33.19
N VAL A 266 25.80 18.61 32.65
CA VAL A 266 25.56 18.56 31.21
C VAL A 266 25.56 19.97 30.62
N ARG A 267 25.00 20.98 31.29
CA ARG A 267 25.03 22.38 30.84
C ARG A 267 26.46 22.91 30.65
N GLN A 268 27.40 22.45 31.47
CA GLN A 268 28.83 22.75 31.30
C GLN A 268 29.46 22.08 30.06
N ARG A 269 28.97 20.89 29.66
CA ARG A 269 29.40 20.18 28.43
C ARG A 269 28.63 20.62 27.17
N VAL A 270 27.44 21.19 27.35
CA VAL A 270 26.52 21.65 26.28
C VAL A 270 26.98 22.94 25.63
N ASN A 271 27.86 23.73 26.26
CA ASN A 271 28.49 24.87 25.58
C ASN A 271 29.31 24.48 24.33
N ASP A 272 29.63 23.18 24.15
CA ASP A 272 30.25 22.65 22.93
C ASP A 272 29.28 21.88 22.00
N LEU A 273 28.06 21.56 22.45
CA LEU A 273 27.12 20.66 21.74
C LEU A 273 25.67 21.13 21.88
N ILE A 274 25.23 21.97 20.93
CA ILE A 274 23.87 22.53 20.84
C ILE A 274 22.80 21.42 20.69
N GLU A 275 23.13 20.32 20.03
CA GLU A 275 22.19 19.23 19.70
C GLU A 275 21.76 18.37 20.92
N ILE A 276 22.65 18.19 21.91
CA ILE A 276 22.32 17.41 23.12
C ILE A 276 21.33 18.17 24.03
N GLY A 277 21.36 19.51 23.97
CA GLY A 277 20.47 20.38 24.74
C GLY A 277 18.99 20.28 24.33
N GLU A 278 18.71 20.10 23.03
CA GLU A 278 17.34 19.94 22.51
C GLU A 278 16.71 18.63 22.98
N LEU A 279 17.48 17.55 22.95
CA LEU A 279 17.03 16.23 23.43
C LEU A 279 16.72 16.26 24.94
N LEU A 280 17.55 16.96 25.72
CA LEU A 280 17.30 17.17 27.14
C LEU A 280 16.02 17.98 27.42
N LYS A 281 15.74 19.00 26.61
CA LYS A 281 14.50 19.80 26.72
C LYS A 281 13.26 18.94 26.50
N LEU A 282 13.29 18.05 25.51
CA LEU A 282 12.23 17.08 25.26
C LEU A 282 12.11 16.04 26.38
N CYS A 283 13.22 15.58 26.97
CA CYS A 283 13.19 14.70 28.14
C CYS A 283 12.54 15.38 29.35
N HIS A 284 12.82 16.67 29.59
CA HIS A 284 12.21 17.44 30.68
C HIS A 284 10.69 17.64 30.49
N GLU A 285 10.23 17.91 29.26
CA GLU A 285 8.81 18.06 28.98
C GLU A 285 8.05 16.73 29.11
N ASN A 286 8.67 15.62 28.68
CA ASN A 286 8.12 14.28 28.85
C ASN A 286 8.17 13.78 30.30
N TYR A 287 9.07 14.29 31.14
CA TYR A 287 9.17 13.92 32.57
C TYR A 287 7.90 14.28 33.33
N HIS A 288 7.34 15.46 33.10
CA HIS A 288 6.11 15.92 33.78
C HIS A 288 4.83 15.18 33.35
N LYS A 289 4.85 14.45 32.22
CA LYS A 289 3.70 13.68 31.69
C LYS A 289 4.04 12.18 31.51
N TYR A 290 4.91 11.63 32.35
CA TYR A 290 5.34 10.23 32.21
C TYR A 290 4.23 9.24 32.60
N ASN A 291 3.71 8.50 31.62
CA ASN A 291 2.78 7.40 31.85
C ASN A 291 3.51 6.05 31.80
N PRO A 292 3.55 5.26 32.89
CA PRO A 292 4.27 3.99 32.93
C PRO A 292 3.71 2.91 31.98
N LEU A 293 2.48 3.08 31.48
CA LEU A 293 1.88 2.15 30.52
C LEU A 293 2.45 2.29 29.10
N VAL A 294 2.96 3.47 28.74
CA VAL A 294 3.44 3.75 27.37
C VAL A 294 4.66 2.89 27.01
N PRO A 295 5.71 2.74 27.86
CA PRO A 295 6.82 1.85 27.55
C PRO A 295 6.42 0.38 27.45
N ILE A 296 5.52 -0.10 28.31
CA ILE A 296 5.04 -1.49 28.30
C ILE A 296 4.28 -1.76 27.00
N PHE A 297 3.42 -0.83 26.58
CA PHE A 297 2.72 -0.90 25.32
C PHE A 297 3.69 -0.93 24.12
N LYS A 298 4.74 -0.09 24.13
CA LYS A 298 5.79 -0.12 23.10
C LYS A 298 6.53 -1.46 23.05
N LEU A 299 6.81 -2.07 24.20
CA LEU A 299 7.44 -3.40 24.25
C LEU A 299 6.54 -4.47 23.64
N PHE A 300 5.26 -4.48 24.01
CA PHE A 300 4.28 -5.42 23.47
C PHE A 300 4.17 -5.28 21.95
N LEU A 301 4.06 -4.04 21.45
CA LEU A 301 4.06 -3.76 20.02
C LEU A 301 5.38 -4.19 19.34
N GLY A 302 6.52 -4.03 20.02
CA GLY A 302 7.83 -4.47 19.53
C GLY A 302 7.93 -5.98 19.36
N ILE A 303 7.36 -6.76 20.29
CA ILE A 303 7.30 -8.23 20.18
C ILE A 303 6.41 -8.64 19.02
N ILE A 304 5.21 -8.04 18.88
CA ILE A 304 4.31 -8.31 17.75
C ILE A 304 4.99 -7.97 16.43
N SER A 305 5.60 -6.80 16.34
CA SER A 305 6.34 -6.37 15.15
C SER A 305 7.48 -7.34 14.81
N LEU A 306 8.22 -7.84 15.80
CA LEU A 306 9.27 -8.83 15.56
C LEU A 306 8.70 -10.11 14.93
N ILE A 307 7.58 -10.61 15.47
CA ILE A 307 6.90 -11.79 14.92
C ILE A 307 6.43 -11.53 13.48
N LEU A 308 5.77 -10.40 13.22
CA LEU A 308 5.29 -10.05 11.88
C LEU A 308 6.44 -9.90 10.88
N SER A 309 7.55 -9.27 11.26
CA SER A 309 8.75 -9.19 10.41
C SER A 309 9.32 -10.56 10.09
N LEU A 310 9.41 -11.46 11.08
CA LEU A 310 9.90 -12.82 10.86
C LEU A 310 8.97 -13.60 9.91
N LEU A 311 7.65 -13.51 10.11
CA LEU A 311 6.67 -14.15 9.24
C LEU A 311 6.74 -13.63 7.80
N TRP A 312 6.92 -12.31 7.61
CA TRP A 312 7.15 -11.72 6.29
C TRP A 312 8.44 -12.27 5.65
N VAL A 313 9.55 -12.30 6.37
CA VAL A 313 10.82 -12.85 5.85
C VAL A 313 10.67 -14.32 5.45
N VAL A 314 10.01 -15.12 6.28
CA VAL A 314 9.73 -16.54 5.96
C VAL A 314 8.87 -16.65 4.71
N GLN A 315 7.77 -15.91 4.60
CA GLN A 315 6.90 -15.90 3.40
C GLN A 315 7.69 -15.54 2.14
N ILE A 316 8.57 -14.54 2.21
CA ILE A 316 9.41 -14.15 1.07
C ILE A 316 10.33 -15.29 0.65
N CYS A 317 11.00 -15.92 1.61
CA CYS A 317 11.97 -16.97 1.34
C CYS A 317 11.36 -18.27 0.79
N ILE A 318 10.15 -18.64 1.19
CA ILE A 318 9.55 -19.94 0.84
C ILE A 318 8.50 -19.87 -0.27
N PHE A 319 7.81 -18.74 -0.41
CA PHE A 319 6.69 -18.57 -1.36
C PHE A 319 7.05 -17.66 -2.54
N ILE A 320 7.71 -16.52 -2.29
CA ILE A 320 8.00 -15.54 -3.36
C ILE A 320 9.26 -15.88 -4.16
N LEU A 321 10.37 -16.22 -3.49
CA LEU A 321 11.66 -16.44 -4.17
C LEU A 321 11.74 -17.74 -4.98
N PRO A 322 11.24 -18.89 -4.49
CA PRO A 322 11.30 -20.15 -5.23
C PRO A 322 10.22 -20.23 -6.33
N SER A 323 10.61 -20.68 -7.53
CA SER A 323 9.68 -20.98 -8.63
C SER A 323 9.85 -22.45 -9.07
N PRO A 324 8.90 -23.36 -8.75
CA PRO A 324 7.64 -23.18 -8.02
C PRO A 324 7.82 -22.91 -6.50
N PRO A 325 6.80 -22.35 -5.80
CA PRO A 325 6.85 -22.11 -4.36
C PRO A 325 6.99 -23.41 -3.58
N LEU A 326 7.72 -23.38 -2.46
CA LEU A 326 7.94 -24.57 -1.61
C LEU A 326 6.67 -24.96 -0.86
N THR A 327 6.03 -23.98 -0.22
CA THR A 327 4.75 -24.14 0.48
C THR A 327 3.96 -22.82 0.42
N PRO A 328 2.61 -22.86 0.41
CA PRO A 328 1.77 -21.64 0.45
C PRO A 328 1.87 -20.85 1.77
N PHE A 329 2.24 -21.52 2.88
CA PHE A 329 2.48 -20.97 4.23
C PHE A 329 1.41 -20.00 4.73
N LEU A 330 1.63 -18.68 4.64
CA LEU A 330 0.64 -17.71 5.13
C LEU A 330 -0.68 -17.80 4.36
N ASN A 331 -0.66 -18.20 3.09
CA ASN A 331 -1.88 -18.41 2.31
C ASN A 331 -2.74 -19.53 2.91
N ASP A 332 -2.14 -20.66 3.29
CA ASP A 332 -2.85 -21.76 3.96
C ASP A 332 -3.39 -21.32 5.32
N TYR A 333 -2.62 -20.51 6.06
CA TYR A 333 -3.07 -19.93 7.33
C TYR A 333 -4.31 -19.05 7.13
N PHE A 334 -4.33 -18.15 6.15
CA PHE A 334 -5.49 -17.29 5.91
C PHE A 334 -6.72 -18.09 5.48
N GLN A 335 -6.55 -19.06 4.58
CA GLN A 335 -7.65 -19.93 4.13
C GLN A 335 -8.20 -20.79 5.26
N TRP A 336 -7.32 -21.35 6.11
CA TRP A 336 -7.73 -22.11 7.29
C TRP A 336 -8.53 -21.25 8.27
N PHE A 337 -8.09 -20.02 8.53
CA PHE A 337 -8.76 -19.15 9.48
C PHE A 337 -10.14 -18.70 9.00
N ASP A 338 -10.31 -18.54 7.68
CA ASP A 338 -11.62 -18.26 7.08
C ASP A 338 -12.65 -19.37 7.28
N THR A 339 -12.21 -20.63 7.43
CA THR A 339 -13.14 -21.74 7.75
C THR A 339 -13.73 -21.64 9.15
N TRP A 340 -13.02 -20.98 10.07
CA TRP A 340 -13.48 -20.78 11.45
C TRP A 340 -14.34 -19.52 11.57
N PHE A 341 -13.85 -18.39 11.04
CA PHE A 341 -14.60 -17.15 10.95
C PHE A 341 -14.06 -16.28 9.78
N PRO A 342 -14.83 -16.11 8.69
CA PRO A 342 -14.34 -15.46 7.46
C PRO A 342 -13.79 -14.03 7.62
N LEU A 343 -14.17 -13.31 8.67
CA LEU A 343 -13.62 -11.96 8.90
C LEU A 343 -12.14 -12.02 9.31
N PHE A 344 -11.70 -13.11 9.94
CA PHE A 344 -10.36 -13.13 10.52
C PHE A 344 -9.25 -13.40 9.51
N GLY A 345 -9.46 -14.16 8.43
CA GLY A 345 -8.46 -14.26 7.36
C GLY A 345 -8.28 -12.92 6.66
N VAL A 346 -9.39 -12.26 6.34
CA VAL A 346 -9.40 -10.88 5.79
C VAL A 346 -8.68 -9.90 6.71
N LEU A 347 -9.00 -9.90 8.01
CA LEU A 347 -8.36 -9.04 8.99
C LEU A 347 -6.86 -9.32 9.10
N SER A 348 -6.47 -10.59 9.05
CA SER A 348 -5.06 -10.99 9.10
C SER A 348 -4.29 -10.43 7.92
N VAL A 349 -4.81 -10.54 6.69
CA VAL A 349 -4.20 -9.91 5.51
C VAL A 349 -4.09 -8.40 5.68
N GLY A 350 -5.13 -7.76 6.20
CA GLY A 350 -5.10 -6.33 6.53
C GLY A 350 -3.99 -5.99 7.52
N ILE A 351 -3.80 -6.78 8.58
CA ILE A 351 -2.71 -6.60 9.56
C ILE A 351 -1.34 -6.71 8.89
N PHE A 352 -1.11 -7.72 8.06
CA PHE A 352 0.16 -7.91 7.37
C PHE A 352 0.47 -6.77 6.38
N ALA A 353 -0.54 -6.33 5.61
CA ALA A 353 -0.40 -5.24 4.64
C ALA A 353 -0.16 -3.89 5.33
N VAL A 354 -0.94 -3.55 6.37
CA VAL A 354 -0.76 -2.33 7.17
C VAL A 354 0.58 -2.35 7.90
N TYR A 355 1.02 -3.51 8.40
CA TYR A 355 2.34 -3.65 9.01
C TYR A 355 3.47 -3.32 8.04
N LEU A 356 3.37 -3.79 6.79
CA LEU A 356 4.34 -3.48 5.75
C LEU A 356 4.36 -1.98 5.42
N GLN A 357 3.19 -1.33 5.39
CA GLN A 357 3.10 0.13 5.27
C GLN A 357 3.79 0.85 6.43
N PHE A 358 3.61 0.41 7.68
CA PHE A 358 4.32 0.98 8.82
C PHE A 358 5.83 0.80 8.73
N CYS A 359 6.30 -0.33 8.19
CA CYS A 359 7.72 -0.53 7.90
C CYS A 359 8.22 0.52 6.90
N VAL A 360 7.51 0.74 5.80
CA VAL A 360 7.85 1.78 4.82
C VAL A 360 7.89 3.17 5.45
N ILE A 361 6.85 3.56 6.21
CA ILE A 361 6.80 4.86 6.89
C ILE A 361 8.00 5.03 7.83
N LYS A 362 8.31 3.98 8.61
CA LYS A 362 9.42 3.99 9.55
C LYS A 362 10.78 4.08 8.83
N GLY A 363 10.94 3.35 7.72
CA GLY A 363 12.10 3.43 6.85
C GLY A 363 12.28 4.84 6.29
N CYS A 364 11.21 5.43 5.74
CA CYS A 364 11.18 6.80 5.22
C CYS A 364 11.61 7.82 6.27
N PHE A 365 11.09 7.73 7.50
CA PHE A 365 11.41 8.69 8.57
C PHE A 365 12.84 8.56 9.09
N LYS A 366 13.42 7.36 9.06
CA LYS A 366 14.76 7.07 9.58
C LYS A 366 15.86 7.37 8.55
N PHE A 367 15.52 7.30 7.27
CA PHE A 367 16.47 7.46 6.17
C PHE A 367 16.67 8.95 5.84
N GLY A 368 17.52 9.62 6.62
CA GLY A 368 17.85 11.05 6.46
C GLY A 368 19.17 11.32 5.74
N VAL A 369 19.35 10.77 4.53
CA VAL A 369 20.58 10.96 3.74
C VAL A 369 20.34 11.67 2.41
N ARG A 370 21.37 12.37 1.91
CA ARG A 370 21.44 12.85 0.53
C ARG A 370 21.65 11.65 -0.40
N PHE A 371 20.59 11.17 -1.03
CA PHE A 371 20.67 10.06 -1.96
C PHE A 371 20.65 10.60 -3.39
N PHE A 372 21.80 10.49 -4.08
CA PHE A 372 22.07 11.10 -5.38
C PHE A 372 21.72 12.60 -5.44
N PHE A 373 20.57 12.93 -6.03
CA PHE A 373 20.11 14.29 -6.30
C PHE A 373 18.96 14.75 -5.39
N ILE A 374 18.53 13.90 -4.44
CA ILE A 374 17.39 14.15 -3.57
C ILE A 374 17.85 14.22 -2.12
N THR A 375 17.60 15.36 -1.46
CA THR A 375 17.73 15.51 -0.01
C THR A 375 16.51 14.91 0.66
N LEU A 376 16.66 13.73 1.28
CA LEU A 376 15.61 13.15 2.11
C LEU A 376 15.63 13.81 3.49
N HIS A 377 14.51 14.41 3.88
CA HIS A 377 14.38 15.13 5.14
C HIS A 377 13.88 14.18 6.23
N PRO A 378 14.66 13.89 7.29
CA PRO A 378 14.19 13.05 8.38
C PRO A 378 13.04 13.74 9.13
N MET A 379 12.02 12.97 9.50
CA MET A 379 10.92 13.45 10.33
C MET A 379 11.38 13.59 11.78
N LYS A 380 11.35 14.82 12.31
CA LYS A 380 11.73 15.17 13.68
C LYS A 380 10.49 15.51 14.50
N MET A 381 10.43 15.01 15.74
CA MET A 381 9.36 15.35 16.69
C MET A 381 9.37 16.85 16.98
N ASN A 382 8.21 17.51 16.86
CA ASN A 382 8.06 18.97 17.03
C ASN A 382 9.05 19.83 16.21
N GLY A 383 9.54 19.33 15.07
CA GLY A 383 10.67 19.95 14.37
C GLY A 383 10.66 19.79 12.86
N THR A 384 9.56 19.30 12.29
CA THR A 384 9.44 19.08 10.85
C THR A 384 8.66 20.22 10.19
N TYR A 385 9.33 20.98 9.31
CA TYR A 385 8.69 22.00 8.47
C TYR A 385 7.71 21.38 7.49
N MET A 386 6.68 22.13 7.10
CA MET A 386 5.60 21.63 6.24
C MET A 386 6.09 21.14 4.86
N ASN A 387 7.08 21.79 4.25
CA ASN A 387 7.67 21.35 2.98
C ASN A 387 8.27 19.92 3.07
N SER A 388 9.02 19.65 4.16
CA SER A 388 9.65 18.38 4.44
C SER A 388 8.63 17.30 4.75
N PHE A 389 7.52 17.68 5.39
CA PHE A 389 6.41 16.80 5.68
C PHE A 389 5.66 16.40 4.39
N LEU A 390 5.33 17.36 3.54
CA LEU A 390 4.71 17.13 2.22
C LEU A 390 5.58 16.26 1.31
N PHE A 391 6.90 16.49 1.33
CA PHE A 391 7.84 15.69 0.56
C PHE A 391 7.86 14.22 1.03
N ASN A 392 7.94 13.97 2.34
CA ASN A 392 7.84 12.61 2.90
C ASN A 392 6.48 11.95 2.61
N LEU A 393 5.39 12.73 2.64
CA LEU A 393 4.07 12.24 2.26
C LEU A 393 4.05 11.72 0.81
N GLY A 394 4.68 12.45 -0.13
CA GLY A 394 4.79 12.03 -1.53
C GLY A 394 5.51 10.68 -1.68
N LEU A 395 6.58 10.46 -0.93
CA LEU A 395 7.30 9.18 -0.91
C LEU A 395 6.43 8.04 -0.35
N ILE A 396 5.70 8.30 0.73
CA ILE A 396 4.81 7.32 1.36
C ILE A 396 3.65 6.95 0.44
N LEU A 397 3.08 7.93 -0.27
CA LEU A 397 2.04 7.73 -1.29
C LEU A 397 2.56 6.85 -2.44
N LEU A 398 3.73 7.18 -2.99
CA LEU A 398 4.37 6.38 -4.05
C LEU A 398 4.68 4.95 -3.61
N CYS A 399 5.07 4.76 -2.35
CA CYS A 399 5.33 3.41 -1.81
C CYS A 399 4.04 2.63 -1.48
N SER A 400 2.87 3.28 -1.40
CA SER A 400 1.64 2.57 -1.04
C SER A 400 1.20 1.56 -2.12
N LEU A 401 1.44 1.87 -3.40
CA LEU A 401 1.16 0.95 -4.52
C LEU A 401 1.99 -0.33 -4.47
N PRO A 402 3.35 -0.29 -4.43
CA PRO A 402 4.15 -1.50 -4.34
C PRO A 402 3.92 -2.29 -3.04
N VAL A 403 3.51 -1.65 -1.94
CA VAL A 403 3.06 -2.38 -0.73
C VAL A 403 1.86 -3.27 -1.04
N VAL A 404 0.83 -2.74 -1.71
CA VAL A 404 -0.33 -3.54 -2.14
C VAL A 404 0.07 -4.58 -3.16
N GLN A 405 0.82 -4.19 -4.21
CA GLN A 405 1.25 -5.10 -5.26
C GLN A 405 2.06 -6.28 -4.69
N PHE A 406 3.00 -6.01 -3.79
CA PHE A 406 3.78 -7.06 -3.13
C PHE A 406 2.92 -7.93 -2.23
N SER A 407 1.93 -7.36 -1.53
CA SER A 407 1.00 -8.12 -0.70
C SER A 407 0.12 -9.05 -1.53
N VAL A 408 -0.37 -8.58 -2.68
CA VAL A 408 -1.16 -9.40 -3.63
C VAL A 408 -0.30 -10.54 -4.19
N LEU A 409 0.95 -10.27 -4.55
CA LEU A 409 1.88 -11.31 -5.01
C LEU A 409 2.21 -12.32 -3.89
N ALA A 410 2.45 -11.86 -2.66
CA ALA A 410 2.79 -12.70 -1.52
C ALA A 410 1.61 -13.56 -1.04
N PHE A 411 0.38 -13.05 -1.19
CA PHE A 411 -0.84 -13.70 -0.76
C PHE A 411 -1.73 -14.12 -1.94
N GLY A 412 -1.10 -14.44 -3.08
CA GLY A 412 -1.79 -14.65 -4.35
C GLY A 412 -2.84 -15.78 -4.33
N ASP A 413 -2.60 -16.85 -3.57
CA ASP A 413 -3.57 -17.95 -3.47
C ASP A 413 -4.84 -17.53 -2.71
N TYR A 414 -4.68 -16.70 -1.68
CA TYR A 414 -5.80 -16.16 -0.90
C TYR A 414 -6.50 -15.00 -1.61
N ALA A 415 -5.75 -14.11 -2.25
CA ALA A 415 -6.25 -12.93 -2.97
C ALA A 415 -6.70 -13.23 -4.41
N ARG A 416 -6.74 -14.49 -4.84
CA ARG A 416 -6.98 -14.88 -6.25
C ARG A 416 -8.26 -14.32 -6.88
N PHE A 417 -9.31 -14.12 -6.09
CA PHE A 417 -10.64 -13.67 -6.54
C PHE A 417 -10.87 -12.16 -6.37
N THR A 418 -9.79 -11.40 -6.23
CA THR A 418 -9.85 -9.93 -6.09
C THR A 418 -9.65 -9.25 -7.43
N ASN A 419 -10.25 -8.06 -7.60
CA ASN A 419 -10.02 -7.25 -8.80
C ASN A 419 -8.57 -6.79 -8.86
N VAL A 420 -7.95 -6.49 -7.71
CA VAL A 420 -6.54 -6.10 -7.65
C VAL A 420 -5.59 -7.18 -8.17
N ASN A 421 -5.92 -8.47 -7.96
CA ASN A 421 -5.13 -9.57 -8.52
C ASN A 421 -5.23 -9.64 -10.06
N GLN A 422 -6.38 -9.28 -10.64
CA GLN A 422 -6.51 -9.18 -12.10
C GLN A 422 -5.68 -8.00 -12.66
N ILE A 423 -5.70 -6.86 -11.97
CA ILE A 423 -4.91 -5.67 -12.37
C ILE A 423 -3.42 -5.98 -12.29
N PHE A 424 -2.92 -6.40 -11.12
CA PHE A 424 -1.47 -6.59 -10.90
C PHE A 424 -0.94 -7.93 -11.41
N GLY A 425 -1.69 -9.01 -11.22
CA GLY A 425 -1.27 -10.38 -11.57
C GLY A 425 -1.42 -10.73 -13.04
N VAL A 426 -2.22 -9.97 -13.80
CA VAL A 426 -2.44 -10.18 -15.23
C VAL A 426 -2.07 -8.95 -16.05
N GLN A 427 -2.78 -7.83 -15.89
CA GLN A 427 -2.62 -6.68 -16.82
C GLN A 427 -1.24 -6.05 -16.71
N ILE A 428 -0.81 -5.68 -15.49
CA ILE A 428 0.48 -5.01 -15.26
C ILE A 428 1.65 -5.98 -15.39
N LYS A 429 1.50 -7.24 -14.94
CA LYS A 429 2.56 -8.25 -15.02
C LYS A 429 3.08 -8.48 -16.45
N TYR A 430 2.19 -8.38 -17.44
CA TYR A 430 2.52 -8.60 -18.86
C TYR A 430 2.54 -7.31 -19.70
N LEU A 431 2.55 -6.14 -19.06
CA LEU A 431 2.69 -4.84 -19.72
C LEU A 431 4.11 -4.71 -20.32
N GLN A 432 4.20 -4.10 -21.51
CA GLN A 432 5.45 -3.93 -22.26
C GLN A 432 6.30 -2.74 -21.81
#